data_AF-A0A2D8ASX6-F1
#
_entry.id   AF-A0A2D8ASX6-F1
#
_cell.length_a   1.000
_cell.length_b   1.000
_cell.length_c   1.000
_cell.angle_alpha   90.00
_cell.angle_beta   90.00
_cell.angle_gamma   90.00
#
_symmetry.space_group_name_H-M   'P 1'
#
loop_
_entity.id
_entity.type
_entity.pdbx_description
1 polymer ?
#
loop_
_entity_poly.entity_id
_entity_poly.type
_entity_poly.pdbx_seq_one_letter_code
_entity_poly.pdbx_strand_id
1 'polypeptide(L)'
;DPENASAKYTDREIYIYDLKSNLTKPLTADELDQWAPLVLEEHYVYQQESESGVLSVEVQEKEPRLKPYASNILKFGVILAIALVFINVMQRANENKKIIHHDSEHAS
;
A
#
# COMPACT_ATOMS: atom_id res chain seq x y z
N ASP A 1 2.03 -27.83 -33.22
CA ASP A 1 3.49 -27.84 -33.14
C ASP A 1 3.86 -27.30 -31.76
N PRO A 2 4.46 -28.10 -30.87
CA PRO A 2 4.87 -27.64 -29.54
C PRO A 2 5.86 -26.46 -29.61
N GLU A 3 6.57 -26.27 -30.73
CA GLU A 3 7.47 -25.13 -30.95
C GLU A 3 6.72 -23.82 -31.27
N ASN A 4 5.41 -23.88 -31.50
CA ASN A 4 4.58 -22.74 -31.89
C ASN A 4 3.48 -22.43 -30.85
N ALA A 5 3.68 -22.87 -29.61
CA ALA A 5 2.84 -22.47 -28.49
C ALA A 5 3.05 -20.98 -28.22
N SER A 6 1.95 -20.22 -28.11
CA SER A 6 2.02 -18.81 -27.70
C SER A 6 2.76 -18.69 -26.36
N ALA A 7 3.58 -17.65 -26.20
CA ALA A 7 4.33 -17.38 -24.98
C ALA A 7 3.47 -17.42 -23.70
N LYS A 8 2.17 -17.09 -23.83
CA LYS A 8 1.17 -17.20 -22.76
C LYS A 8 0.99 -18.63 -22.19
N TYR A 9 1.29 -19.66 -22.98
CA TYR A 9 1.20 -21.06 -22.56
C TYR A 9 2.55 -21.64 -22.13
N THR A 10 3.63 -20.87 -22.23
CA THR A 10 4.96 -21.25 -21.75
C THR A 10 5.34 -20.57 -20.42
N ASP A 11 4.65 -19.48 -20.08
CA ASP A 11 4.71 -18.81 -18.77
C ASP A 11 4.31 -19.79 -17.66
N ARG A 12 5.15 -19.87 -16.63
CA ARG A 12 4.93 -20.67 -15.43
C ARG A 12 4.20 -19.85 -14.37
N GLU A 13 2.92 -19.60 -14.57
CA GLU A 13 2.10 -18.91 -13.56
C GLU A 13 1.47 -19.90 -12.56
N ILE A 14 1.51 -19.57 -11.27
CA ILE A 14 0.81 -20.35 -10.23
C ILE A 14 -0.62 -19.85 -10.07
N TYR A 15 -1.59 -20.75 -10.23
CA TYR A 15 -3.00 -20.43 -9.99
C TYR A 15 -3.51 -21.01 -8.66
N ILE A 16 -4.30 -20.21 -7.95
CA ILE A 16 -5.05 -20.65 -6.76
C ILE A 16 -6.51 -20.86 -7.12
N TYR A 17 -7.04 -22.01 -6.75
CA TYR A 17 -8.49 -22.25 -6.73
C TYR A 17 -9.07 -21.97 -5.35
N ASP A 18 -9.98 -21.00 -5.27
CA ASP A 18 -10.69 -20.65 -4.05
C ASP A 18 -12.00 -21.45 -3.98
N LEU A 19 -12.10 -22.35 -3.00
CA LEU A 19 -13.26 -23.23 -2.80
C LEU A 19 -14.53 -22.48 -2.34
N LYS A 20 -14.38 -21.32 -1.72
CA LYS A 20 -15.51 -20.53 -1.20
C LYS A 20 -16.18 -19.74 -2.32
N SER A 21 -15.39 -19.18 -3.22
CA SER A 21 -15.88 -18.44 -4.38
C SER A 21 -16.04 -19.29 -5.64
N ASN A 22 -15.46 -20.50 -5.66
CA ASN A 22 -15.35 -21.37 -6.84
C ASN A 22 -14.63 -20.69 -8.02
N LEU A 23 -13.68 -19.80 -7.73
CA LEU A 23 -12.92 -19.06 -8.73
C LEU A 23 -11.45 -19.48 -8.73
N THR A 24 -10.89 -19.61 -9.92
CA THR A 24 -9.44 -19.72 -10.13
C THR A 24 -8.88 -18.34 -10.41
N LYS A 25 -7.81 -17.96 -9.71
CA LYS A 25 -7.10 -16.69 -9.91
C LYS A 25 -5.58 -16.92 -9.91
N PRO A 26 -4.80 -16.08 -10.60
CA PRO A 26 -3.35 -16.10 -10.46
C PRO A 26 -2.94 -15.75 -9.02
N LEU A 27 -1.80 -16.27 -8.59
CA LEU A 27 -1.25 -16.06 -7.26
C LEU A 27 -0.67 -14.64 -7.12
N THR A 28 0.02 -14.18 -8.16
CA THR A 28 0.53 -12.82 -8.28
C THR A 28 -0.13 -12.10 -9.45
N ALA A 29 0.27 -10.85 -9.68
CA ALA A 29 -0.23 -10.02 -10.77
C ALA A 29 0.88 -9.59 -11.74
N ASP A 30 2.08 -10.13 -11.57
CA ASP A 30 3.24 -9.95 -12.43
C ASP A 30 3.28 -11.04 -13.51
N GLU A 31 4.30 -10.99 -14.37
CA GLU A 31 4.54 -11.97 -15.45
C GLU A 31 5.81 -12.80 -15.17
N LEU A 32 6.14 -13.00 -13.89
CA LEU A 32 7.35 -13.72 -13.49
C LEU A 32 7.07 -15.21 -13.40
N ASP A 33 7.99 -16.03 -13.94
CA ASP A 33 7.88 -17.48 -13.84
C ASP A 33 7.97 -17.92 -12.37
N GLN A 34 7.01 -18.74 -11.95
CA GLN A 34 6.85 -19.27 -10.60
C GLN A 34 6.70 -20.79 -10.60
N TRP A 35 7.26 -21.47 -9.60
CA TRP A 35 7.14 -22.93 -9.49
C TRP A 35 7.32 -23.45 -8.06
N ALA A 36 7.15 -24.76 -7.90
CA ALA A 36 7.27 -25.49 -6.64
C ALA A 36 6.43 -24.88 -5.48
N PRO A 37 5.10 -24.70 -5.67
CA PRO A 37 4.25 -24.17 -4.62
C PRO A 37 4.18 -25.10 -3.40
N LEU A 38 4.19 -24.50 -2.22
CA LEU A 38 3.88 -25.11 -0.94
C LEU A 38 2.82 -24.26 -0.23
N VAL A 39 1.72 -24.90 0.15
CA VAL A 39 0.62 -24.25 0.89
C VAL A 39 0.83 -24.47 2.38
N LEU A 40 1.09 -23.39 3.11
CA LEU A 40 1.14 -23.38 4.58
C LEU A 40 -0.21 -22.94 5.16
N GLU A 41 -0.34 -22.88 6.48
CA GLU A 41 -1.60 -22.45 7.12
C GLU A 41 -1.98 -21.02 6.73
N GLU A 42 -1.04 -20.07 6.87
CA GLU A 42 -1.25 -18.63 6.64
C GLU A 42 -0.52 -18.08 5.41
N HIS A 43 0.30 -18.90 4.74
CA HIS A 43 1.18 -18.44 3.66
C HIS A 43 1.21 -19.39 2.47
N TYR A 44 1.62 -18.86 1.33
CA TYR A 44 2.12 -19.61 0.18
C TYR A 44 3.63 -19.42 0.10
N VAL A 45 4.34 -20.49 -0.23
CA VAL A 45 5.78 -20.46 -0.52
C VAL A 45 5.99 -20.98 -1.93
N TYR A 46 6.78 -20.28 -2.72
CA TYR A 46 7.07 -20.66 -4.11
C TYR A 46 8.45 -20.16 -4.52
N GLN A 47 8.99 -20.74 -5.58
CA GLN A 47 10.20 -20.23 -6.23
C GLN A 47 9.80 -19.31 -7.37
N GLN A 48 10.59 -18.28 -7.61
CA GLN A 48 10.36 -17.31 -8.68
C GLN A 48 11.68 -16.93 -9.36
N GLU A 49 11.62 -16.65 -10.66
CA GLU A 49 12.70 -16.02 -11.41
C GLU A 49 12.41 -14.52 -11.58
N SER A 50 13.35 -13.65 -11.20
CA SER A 50 13.25 -12.22 -11.50
C SER A 50 13.43 -11.95 -13.00
N GLU A 51 13.07 -10.76 -13.47
CA GLU A 51 13.37 -10.32 -14.85
C GLU A 51 14.87 -10.39 -15.21
N SER A 52 15.75 -10.35 -14.19
CA SER A 52 17.20 -10.48 -14.34
C SER A 52 17.72 -11.92 -14.29
N GLY A 53 16.84 -12.92 -14.21
CA GLY A 53 17.19 -14.33 -14.15
C GLY A 53 17.68 -14.82 -12.78
N VAL A 54 17.39 -14.07 -11.70
CA VAL A 54 17.78 -14.46 -10.34
C VAL A 54 16.68 -15.29 -9.71
N LEU A 55 17.04 -16.47 -9.21
CA LEU A 55 16.13 -17.35 -8.49
C LEU A 55 15.96 -16.90 -7.04
N SER A 56 14.71 -16.75 -6.58
CA SER A 56 14.35 -16.47 -5.20
C SER A 56 13.29 -17.46 -4.68
N VAL A 57 13.13 -17.49 -3.36
CA VAL A 57 12.01 -18.16 -2.69
C VAL A 57 11.15 -17.08 -2.05
N GLU A 58 9.90 -17.01 -2.48
CA GLU A 58 8.93 -16.03 -2.03
C GLU A 58 8.01 -16.64 -0.96
N VAL A 59 7.62 -15.79 0.01
CA VAL A 59 6.68 -16.14 1.08
C VAL A 59 5.57 -15.09 1.10
N GLN A 60 4.38 -15.48 0.66
CA GLN A 60 3.23 -14.59 0.51
C GLN A 60 2.14 -14.93 1.52
N GLU A 61 1.62 -13.94 2.26
CA GLU A 61 0.46 -14.11 3.14
C GLU A 61 -0.80 -14.42 2.33
N LYS A 62 -1.63 -15.37 2.79
CA LYS A 62 -2.90 -15.72 2.13
C LYS A 62 -3.91 -14.59 2.15
N GLU A 63 -3.96 -13.87 3.26
CA GLU A 63 -4.84 -12.72 3.43
C GLU A 63 -4.02 -11.44 3.25
N PRO A 64 -4.45 -10.53 2.36
CA PRO A 64 -3.79 -9.25 2.20
C PRO A 64 -3.97 -8.42 3.47
N ARG A 65 -2.93 -8.34 4.29
CA ARG A 65 -2.93 -7.43 5.43
C ARG A 65 -2.61 -6.04 4.93
N LEU A 66 -3.59 -5.14 5.04
CA LEU A 66 -3.33 -3.71 4.92
C LEU A 66 -2.33 -3.32 6.01
N LYS A 67 -1.05 -3.24 5.67
CA LYS A 67 -0.08 -2.58 6.54
C LYS A 67 -0.51 -1.11 6.56
N PRO A 68 -0.99 -0.56 7.69
CA PRO A 68 -1.31 0.86 7.76
C PRO A 68 -0.02 1.60 7.41
N TYR A 69 -0.02 2.41 6.34
CA TYR A 69 1.15 3.10 5.79
C TYR A 69 2.14 3.45 6.92
N ALA A 70 3.16 2.60 7.08
CA ALA A 70 3.95 2.52 8.31
C ALA A 70 5.07 3.56 8.34
N SER A 71 4.94 4.63 7.56
CA SER A 71 5.92 5.71 7.57
C SER A 71 5.66 6.59 8.79
N ASN A 72 6.50 6.43 9.80
CA ASN A 72 6.53 7.34 10.95
C ASN A 72 6.62 8.80 10.49
N ILE A 73 7.38 9.06 9.42
CA ILE A 73 7.54 10.39 8.81
C ILE A 73 6.20 10.96 8.34
N LEU A 74 5.40 10.18 7.62
CA LEU A 74 4.09 10.64 7.13
C LEU A 74 3.11 10.87 8.29
N LYS A 75 3.11 9.98 9.30
CA LYS A 75 2.29 10.13 10.51
C LYS A 75 2.63 11.42 11.25
N PHE A 76 3.92 11.71 11.45
CA PHE A 76 4.36 12.96 12.06
C PHE A 76 4.01 14.18 11.19
N GLY A 77 4.15 14.07 9.87
CA GLY A 77 3.78 15.14 8.94
C GLY A 77 2.31 15.53 9.03
N VAL A 78 1.39 14.56 9.09
CA VAL A 78 -0.05 14.82 9.23
C VAL A 78 -0.37 15.49 10.57
N ILE A 79 0.20 14.99 11.67
CA ILE A 79 0.00 15.59 13.00
C ILE A 79 0.52 17.03 13.03
N LEU A 80 1.69 17.29 12.46
CA LEU A 80 2.28 18.62 12.40
C LEU A 80 1.42 19.57 11.55
N ALA A 81 0.93 19.12 10.39
CA ALA A 81 0.05 19.92 9.54
C ALA A 81 -1.23 20.33 10.26
N ILE A 82 -1.88 19.40 10.97
CA ILE A 82 -3.07 19.68 11.79
C ILE A 82 -2.74 20.72 12.87
N ALA A 83 -1.62 20.55 13.59
CA ALA A 83 -1.21 21.50 14.63
C ALA A 83 -0.97 22.91 14.07
N LEU A 84 -0.32 23.04 12.92
CA LEU A 84 -0.08 24.33 12.27
C LEU A 84 -1.38 25.01 11.83
N VAL A 85 -2.36 24.26 11.33
CA VAL A 85 -3.69 24.79 11.00
C VAL A 85 -4.37 25.34 12.25
N PHE A 86 -4.33 24.60 13.37
CA PHE A 86 -4.87 25.08 14.64
C PHE A 86 -4.19 26.36 15.13
N ILE A 87 -2.85 26.41 15.07
CA ILE A 87 -2.08 27.60 15.43
C ILE A 87 -2.47 28.78 14.53
N ASN A 88 -2.58 28.57 13.22
CA ASN A 88 -2.97 29.62 12.27
C ASN A 88 -4.37 30.19 12.56
N VAL A 89 -5.35 29.32 12.83
CA VAL A 89 -6.71 29.75 13.20
C VAL A 89 -6.69 30.55 14.49
N MET A 90 -5.92 30.13 15.50
CA MET A 90 -5.87 30.82 16.79
C MET A 90 -5.14 32.16 16.71
N GLN A 91 -4.06 32.25 15.91
CA GLN A 91 -3.38 33.52 15.61
C GLN A 91 -4.36 34.51 14.97
N ARG A 92 -5.05 34.09 13.91
CA ARG A 92 -6.04 34.93 13.21
C ARG A 92 -7.17 35.38 14.14
N ALA A 93 -7.65 34.51 15.02
CA ALA A 93 -8.68 34.86 15.99
C ALA A 93 -8.20 35.91 17.03
N ASN A 94 -6.95 35.79 17.47
CA ASN A 94 -6.35 36.73 18.43
C ASN A 94 -6.03 38.08 17.79
N GLU A 95 -5.58 38.11 16.54
CA GLU A 95 -5.37 39.34 15.77
C GLU A 95 -6.67 40.13 15.59
N ASN A 96 -7.77 39.44 15.27
CA ASN A 96 -9.09 40.07 15.16
C ASN A 96 -9.57 40.68 16.49
N LYS A 97 -9.28 40.03 17.64
CA LYS A 97 -9.63 40.58 18.96
C LYS A 97 -8.80 41.82 19.32
N LYS A 98 -7.53 41.85 18.93
CA LYS A 98 -6.63 42.98 19.22
C LYS A 98 -7.01 44.25 18.45
N ILE A 99 -7.47 44.12 17.20
CA ILE A 99 -7.94 45.26 16.38
C ILE A 99 -9.19 45.90 17.00
N ILE A 100 -10.17 45.09 17.41
CA ILE A 100 -11.41 45.58 18.02
C ILE A 100 -11.15 46.34 19.33
N HIS A 101 -10.18 45.90 20.14
CA HIS A 101 -9.84 46.56 21.40
C HIS A 101 -9.11 47.91 21.19
N HIS A 102 -8.29 48.04 20.13
CA HIS A 102 -7.59 49.29 19.83
C HIS A 102 -8.55 50.37 19.32
N ASP A 103 -9.55 50.01 18.49
CA ASP A 103 -10.55 50.97 18.00
C ASP A 103 -11.49 51.50 19.09
N SER A 104 -11.71 50.72 20.17
CA SER A 104 -12.52 51.17 21.32
C SER A 104 -11.80 52.18 22.22
N GLU A 105 -10.46 52.23 22.22
CA GLU A 105 -9.69 53.19 23.03
C GLU A 105 -9.61 54.59 22.39
N HIS A 106 -9.79 54.70 21.07
CA HIS A 106 -9.81 56.00 20.36
C HIS A 106 -11.22 56.61 20.23
N ALA A 107 -12.26 55.92 20.72
CA ALA A 107 -13.66 56.34 20.64
C ALA A 107 -14.26 56.83 21.97
N SER A 108 -13.44 57.04 23.01
CA SER A 108 -13.83 57.62 24.32
C SER A 108 -13.14 58.95 24.59
#